data_AF-A0A1M2V8H1-F1
#
_entry.id   AF-A0A1M2V8H1-F1
#
_cell.length_a   1.000
_cell.length_b   1.000
_cell.length_c   1.000
_cell.angle_alpha   90.00
_cell.angle_beta   90.00
_cell.angle_gamma   90.00
#
_symmetry.space_group_name_H-M   'P 1'
#
loop_
_entity.id
_entity.type
_entity.pdbx_description
1 polymer ?
#
loop_
_entity_poly.entity_id
_entity_poly.type
_entity_poly.pdbx_seq_one_letter_code
_entity_poly.pdbx_strand_id
1 'polypeptide(L)'
;MQMPCEVCYKDATRVCSACKYTRYCSEACQKANWKIHKKGCEIQQMLNRMNDEHAAAPRARPNPKRCTGCSARFTEDYPCDGECPDCGYVACESCICDNSNGTCYCPNSNFGNKYCQMEPRYYHTDGNGKGYGGDRHPELFPDEAYPEDFYEAEPRACNNCGEVTKVLKKEYCREIRF
;
A
#
# COMPACT_ATOMS: atom_id res chain seq x y z
N MET A 1 -14.95 -8.34 16.43
CA MET A 1 -14.71 -9.62 17.13
C MET A 1 -13.79 -9.36 18.31
N GLN A 2 -14.24 -9.65 19.52
CA GLN A 2 -13.45 -9.51 20.74
C GLN A 2 -12.68 -10.83 20.95
N MET A 3 -11.37 -10.75 21.13
CA MET A 3 -10.54 -11.94 21.34
C MET A 3 -10.63 -12.37 22.81
N PRO A 4 -10.75 -13.67 23.10
CA PRO A 4 -10.88 -14.16 24.47
C PRO A 4 -9.58 -14.04 25.26
N CYS A 5 -9.70 -14.07 26.58
CA CYS A 5 -8.59 -14.13 27.52
C CYS A 5 -7.93 -15.51 27.47
N GLU A 6 -6.60 -15.54 27.41
CA GLU A 6 -5.81 -16.78 27.35
C GLU A 6 -5.99 -17.72 28.57
N VAL A 7 -6.48 -17.20 29.70
CA VAL A 7 -6.56 -17.97 30.95
C VAL A 7 -7.98 -18.45 31.24
N CYS A 8 -8.96 -17.56 31.09
CA CYS A 8 -10.35 -17.82 31.51
C CYS A 8 -11.37 -17.73 30.38
N TYR A 9 -10.90 -17.47 29.15
CA TYR A 9 -11.70 -17.40 27.92
C TYR A 9 -12.84 -16.38 27.90
N LYS A 10 -12.95 -15.51 28.92
CA LYS A 10 -13.82 -14.33 28.91
C LYS A 10 -13.28 -13.27 27.97
N ASP A 11 -14.11 -12.31 27.59
CA ASP A 11 -13.70 -11.21 26.73
C ASP A 11 -12.47 -10.48 27.28
N ALA A 12 -11.42 -10.41 26.45
CA ALA A 12 -10.22 -9.70 26.84
C ALA A 12 -10.35 -8.21 26.53
N THR A 13 -10.09 -7.40 27.54
CA THR A 13 -10.08 -5.93 27.43
C THR A 13 -8.66 -5.37 27.36
N ARG A 14 -7.64 -6.19 27.62
CA ARG A 14 -6.24 -5.79 27.71
C ARG A 14 -5.38 -6.68 26.84
N VAL A 15 -4.26 -6.13 26.37
CA VAL A 15 -3.22 -6.85 25.63
C VAL A 15 -1.91 -6.73 26.39
N CYS A 16 -1.06 -7.76 26.31
CA CYS A 16 0.29 -7.69 26.87
C CYS A 16 1.04 -6.50 26.24
N SER A 17 1.51 -5.56 27.06
CA SER A 17 2.18 -4.34 26.57
C SER A 17 3.52 -4.62 25.88
N ALA A 18 4.19 -5.70 26.26
CA ALA A 18 5.48 -6.07 25.69
C ALA A 18 5.34 -6.70 24.29
N CYS A 19 4.66 -7.84 24.18
CA CYS A 19 4.53 -8.55 22.89
C CYS A 19 3.35 -8.08 22.03
N LYS A 20 2.39 -7.32 22.58
CA LYS A 20 1.18 -6.84 21.90
C LYS A 20 0.31 -7.93 21.25
N TYR A 21 0.51 -9.19 21.62
CA TYR A 21 -0.13 -10.35 21.00
C TYR A 21 -1.16 -11.01 21.94
N THR A 22 -0.72 -11.58 23.06
CA THR A 22 -1.61 -12.27 24.00
C THR A 22 -2.52 -11.28 24.73
N ARG A 23 -3.78 -11.65 24.92
CA ARG A 23 -4.82 -10.81 25.51
C ARG A 23 -5.35 -11.39 26.82
N TYR A 24 -5.72 -10.49 27.72
CA TYR A 24 -6.18 -10.83 29.07
C TYR A 24 -7.39 -9.99 29.46
N CYS A 25 -8.29 -10.55 30.28
CA CYS A 25 -9.39 -9.79 30.86
C CYS A 25 -8.94 -8.94 32.07
N SER A 26 -7.80 -9.27 32.69
CA SER A 26 -7.27 -8.56 33.87
C SER A 26 -5.78 -8.80 34.09
N GLU A 27 -5.15 -7.96 34.91
CA GLU A 27 -3.75 -8.14 35.37
C GLU A 27 -3.58 -9.43 36.18
N ALA A 28 -4.62 -9.88 36.89
CA ALA A 28 -4.58 -11.14 37.61
C ALA A 28 -4.41 -12.33 36.66
N CYS A 29 -5.15 -12.36 35.55
CA CYS A 29 -4.99 -13.38 34.50
C CYS A 29 -3.62 -13.29 33.82
N GLN A 30 -3.12 -12.08 33.55
CA GLN A 30 -1.78 -11.89 32.99
C GLN A 30 -0.68 -12.46 33.92
N LYS A 31 -0.75 -12.15 35.23
CA LYS A 31 0.21 -12.64 36.23
C LYS A 31 0.13 -14.16 36.40
N ALA A 32 -1.09 -14.72 36.41
CA ALA A 32 -1.30 -16.16 36.49
C ALA A 32 -0.68 -16.90 35.30
N ASN A 33 -0.82 -16.35 34.08
CA ASN A 33 -0.25 -16.94 32.87
C ASN A 33 1.26 -16.70 32.70
N TRP A 34 1.86 -15.78 33.46
CA TRP A 34 3.21 -15.27 33.18
C TRP A 34 4.27 -16.37 33.08
N LYS A 35 4.20 -17.41 33.91
CA LYS A 35 5.16 -18.53 33.88
C LYS A 35 5.17 -19.27 32.53
N ILE A 36 4.01 -19.38 31.89
CA ILE A 36 3.84 -20.04 30.58
C ILE A 36 4.09 -19.01 29.46
N HIS A 37 3.48 -17.83 29.58
CA HIS A 37 3.56 -16.76 28.59
C HIS A 37 4.98 -16.22 28.39
N LYS A 38 5.82 -16.17 29.42
CA LYS A 38 7.13 -15.48 29.38
C LYS A 38 7.97 -15.87 28.16
N LYS A 39 8.15 -17.17 27.91
CA LYS A 39 8.92 -17.65 26.74
C LYS A 39 8.27 -17.24 25.42
N GLY A 40 6.95 -17.39 25.30
CA GLY A 40 6.20 -16.95 24.13
C GLY A 40 6.25 -15.42 23.94
N CYS A 41 6.30 -14.66 25.02
CA CYS A 41 6.41 -13.20 25.00
C CYS A 41 7.76 -12.75 24.45
N GLU A 42 8.85 -13.42 24.82
CA GLU A 42 10.19 -13.14 24.30
C GLU A 42 10.28 -13.46 22.80
N ILE A 43 9.79 -14.63 22.38
CA ILE A 43 9.73 -15.02 20.97
C ILE A 43 8.90 -14.02 20.16
N GLN A 44 7.70 -13.65 20.65
CA GLN A 44 6.85 -12.72 19.95
C GLN A 44 7.44 -11.31 19.86
N GLN A 45 8.16 -10.85 20.88
CA GLN A 45 8.90 -9.59 20.79
C GLN A 45 10.01 -9.65 19.73
N MET A 46 10.71 -10.78 19.61
CA MET A 46 11.70 -10.98 18.56
C MET A 46 11.05 -10.97 17.16
N LEU A 47 9.93 -11.68 16.99
CA LEU A 47 9.14 -11.67 15.75
C LEU A 47 8.64 -10.27 15.40
N ASN A 48 8.15 -9.51 16.37
CA ASN A 48 7.72 -8.13 16.14
C ASN A 48 8.89 -7.26 15.67
N ARG A 49 10.07 -7.38 16.29
CA ARG A 49 11.26 -6.65 15.83
C ARG A 49 11.66 -7.03 14.41
N MET A 50 11.71 -8.33 14.09
CA MET A 50 12.00 -8.80 12.73
C MET A 50 10.98 -8.27 11.72
N ASN A 51 9.69 -8.30 12.07
CA ASN A 51 8.63 -7.75 11.22
C ASN A 51 8.75 -6.24 11.03
N ASP A 52 9.08 -5.50 12.10
CA ASP A 52 9.29 -4.05 12.05
C ASP A 52 10.53 -3.71 11.18
N GLU A 53 11.61 -4.49 11.31
CA GLU A 53 12.80 -4.38 10.47
C GLU A 53 12.48 -4.69 8.99
N HIS A 54 11.76 -5.77 8.72
CA HIS A 54 11.31 -6.12 7.36
C HIS A 54 10.35 -5.08 6.77
N ALA A 55 9.48 -4.47 7.58
CA ALA A 55 8.55 -3.42 7.15
C ALA A 55 9.25 -2.07 6.91
N ALA A 56 10.32 -1.78 7.67
CA ALA A 56 11.14 -0.58 7.50
C ALA A 56 12.16 -0.72 6.35
N ALA A 57 12.54 -1.94 6.00
CA ALA A 57 13.48 -2.19 4.92
C ALA A 57 12.91 -1.74 3.57
N PRO A 58 13.69 -1.00 2.75
CA PRO A 58 13.27 -0.69 1.39
C PRO A 58 13.12 -2.00 0.60
N ARG A 59 12.15 -2.03 -0.32
CA ARG A 59 11.99 -3.19 -1.21
C ARG A 59 13.26 -3.37 -2.03
N ALA A 60 13.80 -4.59 -1.99
CA ALA A 60 14.83 -4.97 -2.94
C ALA A 60 14.24 -4.89 -4.36
N ARG A 61 15.06 -4.44 -5.32
CA ARG A 61 14.69 -4.48 -6.73
C ARG A 61 14.37 -5.94 -7.11
N PRO A 62 13.27 -6.18 -7.84
CA PRO A 62 12.89 -7.53 -8.22
C PRO A 62 13.87 -8.11 -9.26
N ASN A 63 13.79 -9.42 -9.46
CA ASN A 63 14.65 -10.10 -10.41
C ASN A 63 14.29 -9.71 -11.86
N PRO A 64 15.21 -9.12 -12.65
CA PRO A 64 14.90 -8.62 -13.98
C PRO A 64 14.66 -9.74 -15.01
N LYS A 65 14.86 -11.02 -14.66
CA LYS A 65 14.67 -12.18 -15.56
C LYS A 65 13.25 -12.74 -15.53
N ARG A 66 12.37 -12.22 -14.68
CA ARG A 66 10.98 -12.68 -14.55
C ARG A 66 10.04 -11.50 -14.40
N CYS A 67 8.89 -11.56 -15.05
CA CYS A 67 7.83 -10.60 -14.84
C CYS A 67 7.41 -10.59 -13.37
N THR A 68 7.37 -9.40 -12.77
CA THR A 68 6.99 -9.24 -11.36
C THR A 68 5.51 -9.57 -11.14
N GLY A 69 4.64 -9.28 -12.12
CA GLY A 69 3.20 -9.51 -12.06
C GLY A 69 2.83 -11.00 -12.14
N CYS A 70 3.25 -11.68 -13.21
CA CYS A 70 2.84 -13.07 -13.48
C CYS A 70 3.94 -14.12 -13.21
N SER A 71 5.15 -13.73 -12.80
CA SER A 71 6.32 -14.60 -12.58
C SER A 71 6.84 -15.35 -13.82
N ALA A 72 6.27 -15.08 -15.01
CA ALA A 72 6.75 -15.62 -16.28
C ALA A 72 8.22 -15.26 -16.49
N ARG A 73 9.00 -16.22 -16.96
CA ARG A 73 10.41 -16.00 -17.27
C ARG A 73 10.51 -15.24 -18.59
N PHE A 74 11.32 -14.20 -18.61
CA PHE A 74 11.61 -13.52 -19.87
C PHE A 74 12.53 -14.38 -20.74
N THR A 75 12.21 -14.40 -22.02
CA THR A 75 12.92 -15.11 -23.07
C THR A 75 13.04 -14.20 -24.29
N GLU A 76 13.73 -14.64 -25.34
CA GLU A 76 13.80 -13.87 -26.59
C GLU A 76 12.40 -13.67 -27.20
N ASP A 77 11.56 -14.71 -27.18
CA ASP A 77 10.18 -14.67 -27.70
C ASP A 77 9.17 -14.02 -26.73
N TYR A 78 9.59 -13.74 -25.50
CA TYR A 78 8.75 -13.15 -24.47
C TYR A 78 9.57 -12.16 -23.64
N PRO A 79 9.89 -10.99 -24.22
CA PRO A 79 10.79 -10.03 -23.61
C PRO A 79 10.16 -9.31 -22.42
N CYS A 80 10.97 -8.49 -21.75
CA CYS A 80 10.48 -7.53 -20.78
C CYS A 80 10.04 -6.26 -21.52
N ASP A 81 8.77 -5.89 -21.39
CA ASP A 81 8.18 -4.74 -22.11
C ASP A 81 8.15 -3.47 -21.27
N GLY A 82 8.25 -3.59 -19.94
CA GLY A 82 8.28 -2.44 -19.04
C GLY A 82 9.21 -2.65 -17.87
N GLU A 83 10.10 -1.68 -17.62
CA GLU A 83 10.89 -1.58 -16.41
C GLU A 83 10.59 -0.25 -15.73
N CYS A 84 10.18 -0.29 -14.46
CA CYS A 84 9.99 0.93 -13.68
C CYS A 84 11.36 1.45 -13.20
N PRO A 85 11.76 2.69 -13.54
CA PRO A 85 13.08 3.23 -13.19
C PRO A 85 13.28 3.38 -11.68
N ASP A 86 12.20 3.63 -10.94
CA ASP A 86 12.24 3.90 -9.50
C ASP A 86 12.37 2.61 -8.69
N CYS A 87 11.43 1.68 -8.87
CA CYS A 87 11.34 0.46 -8.05
C CYS A 87 11.92 -0.80 -8.72
N GLY A 88 12.33 -0.71 -10.00
CA GLY A 88 12.86 -1.83 -10.77
C GLY A 88 11.81 -2.89 -11.13
N TYR A 89 10.52 -2.60 -10.94
CA TYR A 89 9.43 -3.52 -11.32
C TYR A 89 9.50 -3.79 -12.81
N VAL A 90 9.64 -5.07 -13.18
CA VAL A 90 9.64 -5.53 -14.57
C VAL A 90 8.31 -6.20 -14.93
N ALA A 91 7.78 -5.93 -16.11
CA ALA A 91 6.52 -6.46 -16.62
C ALA A 91 6.63 -6.94 -18.07
N CYS A 92 5.88 -7.99 -18.41
CA CYS A 92 5.57 -8.33 -19.81
C CYS A 92 4.44 -7.44 -20.33
N GLU A 93 4.22 -7.44 -21.63
CA GLU A 93 3.17 -6.67 -22.32
C GLU A 93 1.80 -6.88 -21.68
N SER A 94 1.42 -8.13 -21.39
CA SER A 94 0.12 -8.38 -20.75
C SER A 94 0.03 -7.75 -19.35
N CYS A 95 1.11 -7.77 -18.55
CA CYS A 95 1.07 -7.21 -17.20
C CYS A 95 1.25 -5.68 -17.17
N ILE A 96 1.85 -5.08 -18.21
CA ILE A 96 1.96 -3.61 -18.27
C ILE A 96 0.61 -2.97 -18.63
N CYS A 97 -0.21 -3.66 -19.42
CA CYS A 97 -1.53 -3.19 -19.84
C CYS A 97 -2.68 -3.67 -18.93
N ASP A 98 -2.48 -4.77 -18.19
CA ASP A 98 -3.47 -5.32 -17.28
C ASP A 98 -3.43 -4.65 -15.90
N ASN A 99 -4.38 -3.75 -15.69
CA ASN A 99 -4.57 -3.04 -14.42
C ASN A 99 -5.01 -3.94 -13.25
N SER A 100 -5.31 -5.23 -13.50
CA SER A 100 -5.66 -6.21 -12.45
C SER A 100 -4.44 -6.90 -11.82
N ASN A 101 -3.33 -7.00 -12.57
CA ASN A 101 -2.09 -7.64 -12.12
C ASN A 101 -1.10 -6.66 -11.46
N GLY A 102 -1.57 -5.44 -11.21
CA GLY A 102 -0.96 -4.48 -10.31
C GLY A 102 -0.08 -3.46 -11.02
N THR A 103 -0.15 -2.24 -10.50
CA THR A 103 0.79 -1.16 -10.78
C THR A 103 2.15 -1.48 -10.17
N CYS A 104 3.21 -0.81 -10.62
CA CYS A 104 4.54 -0.99 -10.02
C CYS A 104 4.52 -0.67 -8.50
N TYR A 105 5.59 -1.00 -7.77
CA TYR A 105 5.62 -0.77 -6.31
C TYR A 105 5.61 0.71 -5.89
N CYS A 106 5.60 1.64 -6.82
CA CYS A 106 5.64 3.06 -6.52
C CYS A 106 4.30 3.53 -5.94
N PRO A 107 4.31 4.26 -4.82
CA PRO A 107 3.07 4.69 -4.17
C PRO A 107 2.33 5.78 -4.95
N ASN A 108 3.04 6.52 -5.79
CA ASN A 108 2.55 7.74 -6.42
C ASN A 108 2.68 7.74 -7.96
N SER A 109 3.13 6.63 -8.54
CA SER A 109 3.33 6.49 -9.98
C SER A 109 3.14 5.04 -10.41
N ASN A 110 2.88 4.83 -11.70
CA ASN A 110 2.91 3.53 -12.35
C ASN A 110 3.88 3.57 -13.53
N PHE A 111 4.98 2.81 -13.44
CA PHE A 111 6.08 2.83 -14.42
C PHE A 111 6.58 4.24 -14.77
N GLY A 112 6.70 5.11 -13.76
CA GLY A 112 7.15 6.50 -13.92
C GLY A 112 6.04 7.51 -14.24
N ASN A 113 4.86 7.06 -14.66
CA ASN A 113 3.70 7.92 -14.88
C ASN A 113 3.07 8.30 -13.54
N LYS A 114 3.05 9.59 -13.19
CA LYS A 114 2.55 10.04 -11.89
C LYS A 114 1.03 9.97 -11.83
N TYR A 115 0.49 9.38 -10.76
CA TYR A 115 -0.96 9.29 -10.58
C TYR A 115 -1.66 10.65 -10.47
N CYS A 116 -0.94 11.71 -10.12
CA CYS A 116 -1.53 13.05 -10.02
C CYS A 116 -1.92 13.61 -11.40
N GLN A 117 -1.23 13.24 -12.47
CA GLN A 117 -1.54 13.67 -13.84
C GLN A 117 -2.55 12.75 -14.54
N MET A 118 -2.98 11.68 -13.86
CA MET A 118 -3.92 10.70 -14.40
C MET A 118 -5.29 10.88 -13.76
N GLU A 119 -6.34 10.54 -14.50
CA GLU A 119 -7.70 10.52 -13.97
C GLU A 119 -7.81 9.61 -12.73
N PRO A 120 -8.71 9.90 -11.78
CA PRO A 120 -9.00 8.98 -10.69
C PRO A 120 -9.43 7.61 -11.23
N ARG A 121 -8.75 6.54 -10.80
CA ARG A 121 -9.06 5.13 -11.16
C ARG A 121 -8.89 4.23 -9.94
N TYR A 122 -9.73 3.21 -9.78
CA TYR A 122 -9.73 2.32 -8.61
C TYR A 122 -8.43 1.51 -8.47
N TYR A 123 -7.78 1.23 -9.60
CA TYR A 123 -6.53 0.47 -9.68
C TYR A 123 -5.28 1.35 -9.52
N HIS A 124 -5.42 2.66 -9.32
CA HIS A 124 -4.30 3.51 -8.92
C HIS A 124 -3.91 3.20 -7.47
N THR A 125 -3.16 2.13 -7.27
CA THR A 125 -2.68 1.66 -5.97
C THR A 125 -1.15 1.69 -5.91
N ASP A 126 -0.59 1.56 -4.71
CA ASP A 126 0.75 1.01 -4.59
C ASP A 126 0.71 -0.49 -4.92
N GLY A 127 1.84 -1.10 -5.26
CA GLY A 127 1.89 -2.56 -5.48
C GLY A 127 1.60 -3.42 -4.23
N ASN A 128 0.99 -2.86 -3.17
CA ASN A 128 0.40 -3.57 -2.04
C ASN A 128 -1.12 -3.41 -1.97
N GLY A 129 -1.74 -2.80 -2.98
CA GLY A 129 -3.18 -2.56 -3.03
C GLY A 129 -3.65 -1.36 -2.21
N LYS A 130 -2.75 -0.54 -1.65
CA LYS A 130 -3.14 0.72 -1.01
C LYS A 130 -3.43 1.76 -2.09
N GLY A 131 -4.68 2.20 -2.18
CA GLY A 131 -5.08 3.24 -3.13
C GLY A 131 -4.30 4.55 -2.97
N TYR A 132 -4.03 5.20 -4.10
CA TYR A 132 -3.41 6.51 -4.17
C TYR A 132 -4.32 7.57 -3.54
N GLY A 133 -3.81 8.24 -2.51
CA GLY A 133 -4.53 9.26 -1.75
C GLY A 133 -3.99 10.68 -1.95
N GLY A 134 -3.11 10.89 -2.92
CA GLY A 134 -2.53 12.19 -3.22
C GLY A 134 -3.45 13.10 -4.05
N ASP A 135 -2.93 14.28 -4.37
CA ASP A 135 -3.60 15.28 -5.20
C ASP A 135 -3.71 14.80 -6.65
N ARG A 136 -4.73 15.28 -7.37
CA ARG A 136 -4.94 14.98 -8.79
C ARG A 136 -5.19 16.26 -9.58
N HIS A 137 -4.58 16.35 -10.74
CA HIS A 137 -4.68 17.43 -11.71
C HIS A 137 -4.51 16.81 -13.11
N PRO A 138 -5.45 15.96 -13.56
CA PRO A 138 -5.30 15.24 -14.81
C PRO A 138 -5.18 16.22 -15.98
N GLU A 139 -4.21 15.98 -16.86
CA GLU A 139 -4.03 16.73 -18.10
C GLU A 139 -5.05 16.21 -19.12
N LEU A 140 -6.25 16.78 -19.10
CA LEU A 140 -7.34 16.44 -20.01
C LEU A 140 -7.36 17.40 -21.20
N PHE A 141 -7.82 16.92 -22.35
CA PHE A 141 -8.13 17.78 -23.48
C PHE A 141 -9.23 18.78 -23.09
N PRO A 142 -9.27 20.00 -23.67
CA PRO A 142 -10.23 21.03 -23.29
C PRO A 142 -11.71 20.57 -23.31
N ASP A 143 -12.05 19.68 -24.23
CA ASP A 143 -13.41 19.13 -24.39
C ASP A 143 -13.76 18.03 -23.38
N GLU A 144 -12.76 17.50 -22.66
CA GLU A 144 -12.88 16.43 -21.66
C GLU A 144 -12.59 16.94 -20.24
N ALA A 145 -12.25 18.22 -20.10
CA ALA A 145 -11.94 18.82 -18.80
C ALA A 145 -13.13 18.73 -17.85
N TYR A 146 -12.84 18.40 -16.59
CA TYR A 146 -13.86 18.47 -15.55
C TYR A 146 -14.39 19.92 -15.40
N PRO A 147 -15.65 20.09 -14.97
CA PRO A 147 -16.17 21.42 -14.64
C PRO A 147 -15.27 22.14 -13.64
N GLU A 148 -15.13 23.46 -13.74
CA GLU A 148 -14.23 24.22 -12.84
C GLU A 148 -14.55 24.02 -11.36
N ASP A 149 -15.82 23.78 -11.02
CA ASP A 149 -16.29 23.51 -9.66
C ASP A 149 -15.70 22.23 -9.04
N PHE A 150 -15.14 21.33 -9.85
CA PHE A 150 -14.49 20.10 -9.38
C PHE A 150 -13.07 20.39 -8.88
N TYR A 151 -12.48 21.51 -9.28
CA TYR A 151 -11.18 21.95 -8.84
C TYR A 151 -11.27 22.86 -7.62
N GLU A 152 -10.20 22.92 -6.84
CA GLU A 152 -10.03 23.92 -5.81
C GLU A 152 -10.00 25.33 -6.43
N ALA A 153 -10.52 26.32 -5.70
CA ALA A 153 -10.68 27.68 -6.21
C ALA A 153 -9.33 28.35 -6.56
N GLU A 154 -8.33 28.12 -5.72
CA GLU A 154 -6.99 28.69 -5.87
C GLU A 154 -5.99 27.60 -6.29
N PRO A 155 -5.16 27.85 -7.32
CA PRO A 155 -4.05 26.96 -7.66
C PRO A 155 -3.09 26.81 -6.48
N ARG A 156 -2.60 25.59 -6.26
CA ARG A 156 -1.61 25.29 -5.22
C ARG A 156 -0.64 24.22 -5.67
N ALA A 157 0.47 24.09 -4.96
CA ALA A 157 1.43 23.03 -5.21
C ALA A 157 0.79 21.65 -4.96
N CYS A 158 0.89 20.76 -5.94
CA CYS A 158 0.51 19.35 -5.82
C CYS A 158 1.41 18.62 -4.81
N ASN A 159 0.83 17.86 -3.90
CA ASN A 159 1.56 17.08 -2.90
C ASN A 159 2.36 15.89 -3.46
N ASN A 160 2.21 15.58 -4.76
CA ASN A 160 2.92 14.52 -5.44
C ASN A 160 4.04 15.04 -6.35
N CYS A 161 3.70 15.90 -7.31
CA CYS A 161 4.68 16.40 -8.28
C CYS A 161 5.28 17.77 -7.91
N GLY A 162 4.69 18.53 -6.98
CA GLY A 162 5.12 19.88 -6.59
C GLY A 162 4.70 20.99 -7.56
N GLU A 163 4.06 20.66 -8.68
CA GLU A 163 3.59 21.63 -9.67
C GLU A 163 2.46 22.50 -9.10
N VAL A 164 2.52 23.80 -9.36
CA VAL A 164 1.47 24.75 -8.96
C VAL A 164 0.40 24.76 -10.04
N THR A 165 -0.74 24.14 -9.75
CA THR A 165 -1.84 23.99 -10.72
C THR A 165 -3.20 23.94 -10.01
N LYS A 166 -4.29 23.94 -10.77
CA LYS A 166 -5.63 23.68 -10.25
C LYS A 166 -5.74 22.20 -9.89
N VAL A 167 -5.94 21.91 -8.61
CA VAL A 167 -6.04 20.54 -8.09
C VAL A 167 -7.51 20.16 -7.91
N LEU A 168 -7.88 18.93 -8.24
CA LEU A 168 -9.21 18.39 -7.98
C LEU A 168 -9.51 18.35 -6.47
N LYS A 169 -10.73 18.76 -6.08
CA LYS A 169 -11.20 18.62 -4.70
C LYS A 169 -11.21 17.15 -4.30
N LYS A 170 -10.85 16.87 -3.04
CA LYS A 170 -10.68 15.49 -2.52
C LYS A 170 -11.90 14.58 -2.67
N GLU A 171 -13.10 15.16 -2.68
CA GLU A 171 -14.35 14.45 -2.89
C GLU A 171 -14.47 13.81 -4.29
N TYR A 172 -13.84 14.41 -5.30
CA TYR A 172 -13.79 13.88 -6.67
C TYR A 172 -12.56 13.00 -6.95
N CYS A 173 -11.57 12.99 -6.05
CA CYS A 173 -10.35 12.19 -6.20
C CYS A 173 -10.51 10.71 -5.79
N ARG A 174 -11.55 10.40 -5.01
CA ARG A 174 -11.90 9.02 -4.63
C ARG A 174 -12.89 8.53 -5.67
N GLU A 175 -12.50 7.55 -6.48
CA GLU A 175 -13.40 7.06 -7.51
C GLU A 175 -14.74 6.66 -6.91
N ILE A 176 -15.77 7.11 -7.61
CA ILE A 176 -17.16 6.78 -7.46
C ILE A 176 -17.25 5.25 -7.41
N ARG A 177 -17.60 4.70 -6.25
CA ARG A 177 -18.08 3.32 -6.17
C ARG A 177 -19.39 3.27 -6.96
N PHE A 178 -19.36 2.79 -8.20
CA PHE A 178 -20.55 2.32 -8.89
C PHE A 178 -20.93 0.94 -8.36
#